data_AF-M5CAU6-F1
#
_entry.id   AF-M5CAU6-F1
#
_cell.length_a   1.000
_cell.length_b   1.000
_cell.length_c   1.000
_cell.angle_alpha   90.00
_cell.angle_beta   90.00
_cell.angle_gamma   90.00
#
_symmetry.space_group_name_H-M   'P 1'
#
loop_
_entity.id
_entity.type
_entity.pdbx_description
1 polymer ?
#
loop_
_entity_poly.entity_id
_entity_poly.type
_entity_poly.pdbx_seq_one_letter_code
_entity_poly.pdbx_strand_id
1 'polypeptide(L)'
;MEFYSEKISACHPSIAGAFGFLDGLSLPVSTSSNPEIEQATYNGWLHLHRITNVIVFALDGCILSARINAPGSWHNAPDTAFPRTSEELAGKIKTPLKDRAALGNDPVQADEQLAYSNTITSARQPAEWGMRALQGAYGRLRMPLDITNPIGRWVLLDTCFRLHNLRTRLIGINQIRSVYMRKWGSKDDHFIHNLHSMMFSDIRNNDRVKCFYLELALAPSRT
;
A
#
# COMPACT_ATOMS: atom_id res chain seq x y z
N MET A 1 -4.06 -14.54 9.71
CA MET A 1 -4.34 -13.11 9.96
C MET A 1 -3.78 -12.66 11.31
N GLU A 2 -3.87 -13.49 12.36
CA GLU A 2 -3.36 -13.19 13.72
C GLU A 2 -1.89 -12.72 13.72
N PHE A 3 -1.01 -13.43 13.02
CA PHE A 3 0.40 -13.03 12.88
C PHE A 3 0.59 -11.57 12.38
N TYR A 4 -0.23 -11.10 11.44
CA TYR A 4 -0.17 -9.72 10.97
C TYR A 4 -0.71 -8.73 12.00
N SER A 5 -1.75 -9.13 12.73
CA SER A 5 -2.31 -8.32 13.81
C SER A 5 -1.31 -8.12 14.95
N GLU A 6 -0.63 -9.17 15.39
CA GLU A 6 0.38 -9.06 16.45
C GLU A 6 1.51 -8.10 16.07
N LYS A 7 1.97 -8.16 14.80
CA LYS A 7 3.03 -7.28 14.31
C LYS A 7 2.58 -5.83 14.18
N ILE A 8 1.33 -5.57 13.78
CA ILE A 8 0.80 -4.20 13.76
C ILE A 8 0.67 -3.69 15.19
N SER A 9 0.10 -4.46 16.11
CA SER A 9 -0.07 -4.04 17.51
C SER A 9 1.27 -3.84 18.24
N ALA A 10 2.32 -4.57 17.86
CA ALA A 10 3.66 -4.35 18.39
C ALA A 10 4.26 -2.99 17.96
N CYS A 11 3.94 -2.50 16.76
CA CYS A 11 4.38 -1.19 16.28
C CYS A 11 3.44 -0.06 16.68
N HIS A 12 2.14 -0.35 16.78
CA HIS A 12 1.06 0.60 17.06
C HIS A 12 0.11 -0.01 18.11
N PRO A 13 0.42 0.09 19.41
CA PRO A 13 -0.34 -0.59 20.47
C PRO A 13 -1.83 -0.20 20.54
N SER A 14 -2.18 1.02 20.10
CA SER A 14 -3.56 1.51 20.05
C SER A 14 -4.37 0.91 18.89
N ILE A 15 -3.73 0.23 17.93
CA ILE A 15 -4.39 -0.41 16.79
C ILE A 15 -4.51 -1.92 17.05
N ALA A 16 -5.67 -2.34 17.52
CA ALA A 16 -6.00 -3.75 17.75
C ALA A 16 -6.73 -4.37 16.56
N GLY A 17 -6.36 -5.61 16.19
CA GLY A 17 -7.08 -6.44 15.21
C GLY A 17 -6.85 -6.08 13.73
N ALA A 18 -6.05 -5.07 13.42
CA ALA A 18 -5.71 -4.72 12.03
C ALA A 18 -4.74 -5.75 11.44
N PHE A 19 -4.95 -6.17 10.19
CA PHE A 19 -4.10 -7.18 9.54
C PHE A 19 -3.49 -6.70 8.21
N GLY A 20 -3.76 -5.47 7.82
CA GLY A 20 -3.31 -4.90 6.56
C GLY A 20 -3.67 -3.43 6.44
N PHE A 21 -3.18 -2.81 5.38
CA PHE A 21 -3.31 -1.39 5.14
C PHE A 21 -4.02 -1.15 3.82
N LEU A 22 -4.92 -0.18 3.80
CA LEU A 22 -5.79 0.08 2.66
C LEU A 22 -5.54 1.46 2.09
N ASP A 23 -5.46 1.58 0.76
CA ASP A 23 -5.39 2.87 0.08
C ASP A 23 -6.09 2.85 -1.29
N GLY A 24 -6.48 4.05 -1.74
CA GLY A 24 -7.15 4.28 -3.02
C GLY A 24 -6.16 4.58 -4.15
N LEU A 25 -6.38 3.98 -5.31
CA LEU A 25 -5.64 4.22 -6.53
C LEU A 25 -6.57 4.78 -7.62
N SER A 26 -6.47 6.08 -7.88
CA SER A 26 -7.20 6.74 -8.96
C SER A 26 -6.35 6.80 -10.23
N LEU A 27 -6.80 6.15 -11.31
CA LEU A 27 -6.08 6.06 -12.57
C LEU A 27 -6.78 6.87 -13.67
N PRO A 28 -6.04 7.53 -14.56
CA PRO A 28 -6.63 8.25 -15.68
C PRO A 28 -7.24 7.26 -16.69
N VAL A 29 -8.37 7.64 -17.29
CA VAL A 29 -8.97 6.94 -18.43
C VAL A 29 -9.18 7.92 -19.59
N SER A 30 -9.31 7.38 -20.80
CA SER A 30 -9.65 8.16 -21.99
C SER A 30 -11.06 8.74 -21.91
N THR A 31 -11.35 9.73 -22.75
CA THR A 31 -12.72 10.23 -22.95
C THR A 31 -13.57 9.21 -23.68
N SER A 32 -14.89 9.30 -23.48
CA SER A 32 -15.90 8.45 -24.13
C SER A 32 -16.86 9.35 -24.90
N SER A 33 -17.33 8.91 -26.07
CA SER A 33 -18.42 9.58 -26.79
C SER A 33 -19.81 9.21 -26.25
N ASN A 34 -19.89 8.21 -25.37
CA ASN A 34 -21.11 7.86 -24.66
C ASN A 34 -21.26 8.76 -23.41
N PRO A 35 -22.30 9.60 -23.33
CA PRO A 35 -22.50 10.55 -22.22
C PRO A 35 -22.66 9.89 -20.86
N GLU A 36 -23.24 8.69 -20.78
CA GLU A 36 -23.42 7.98 -19.50
C GLU A 36 -22.08 7.54 -18.91
N ILE A 37 -21.22 6.98 -19.76
CA ILE A 37 -19.87 6.54 -19.38
C ILE A 37 -18.98 7.74 -19.07
N GLU A 38 -19.11 8.80 -19.88
CA GLU A 38 -18.42 10.07 -19.67
C GLU A 38 -18.77 10.66 -18.30
N GLN A 39 -20.06 10.80 -17.98
CA GLN A 39 -20.55 11.31 -16.71
C GLN A 39 -20.16 10.43 -15.52
N ALA A 40 -20.22 9.10 -15.66
CA ALA A 40 -19.89 8.17 -14.58
C ALA A 40 -18.40 8.18 -14.20
N THR A 41 -17.52 8.51 -15.16
CA THR A 41 -16.06 8.49 -14.98
C THR A 41 -15.45 9.88 -14.80
N TYR A 42 -16.18 10.95 -15.13
CA TYR A 42 -15.71 12.31 -14.96
C TYR A 42 -15.56 12.66 -13.47
N ASN A 43 -14.36 13.10 -13.09
CA ASN A 43 -14.05 13.56 -11.75
C ASN A 43 -14.10 15.09 -11.73
N GLY A 44 -15.13 15.65 -11.10
CA GLY A 44 -15.36 17.10 -11.08
C GLY A 44 -14.30 17.91 -10.34
N TRP A 45 -13.55 17.28 -9.42
CA TRP A 45 -12.48 17.93 -8.66
C TRP A 45 -11.16 18.02 -9.45
N LEU A 46 -10.83 16.95 -10.18
CA LEU A 46 -9.59 16.85 -10.95
C LEU A 46 -9.77 17.28 -12.41
N HIS A 47 -11.00 17.60 -12.83
CA HIS A 47 -11.37 17.96 -14.19
C HIS A 47 -10.89 16.92 -15.22
N LEU A 48 -10.94 15.63 -14.85
CA LEU A 48 -10.36 14.53 -15.63
C LEU A 48 -11.21 13.26 -15.49
N HIS A 49 -11.23 12.41 -16.53
CA HIS A 49 -11.85 11.09 -16.44
C HIS A 49 -10.94 10.12 -15.70
N ARG A 50 -11.48 9.48 -14.67
CA ARG A 50 -10.73 8.55 -13.82
C ARG A 50 -11.55 7.32 -13.49
N ILE A 51 -10.85 6.24 -13.16
CA ILE A 51 -11.40 5.11 -12.44
C ILE A 51 -10.72 5.00 -11.09
N THR A 52 -11.46 4.56 -10.09
CA THR A 52 -10.91 4.37 -8.75
C THR A 52 -10.78 2.89 -8.43
N ASN A 53 -9.70 2.56 -7.75
CA ASN A 53 -9.39 1.23 -7.27
C ASN A 53 -9.09 1.33 -5.78
N VAL A 54 -9.33 0.28 -5.02
CA VAL A 54 -8.95 0.19 -3.61
C VAL A 54 -8.12 -1.06 -3.43
N ILE A 55 -6.95 -0.91 -2.82
CA ILE A 55 -5.95 -1.95 -2.70
C ILE A 55 -5.62 -2.15 -1.22
N VAL A 56 -5.61 -3.41 -0.80
CA VAL A 56 -5.22 -3.82 0.56
C VAL A 56 -3.85 -4.46 0.51
N PHE A 57 -2.87 -3.86 1.18
CA PHE A 57 -1.51 -4.36 1.32
C PHE A 57 -1.34 -5.11 2.66
N ALA A 58 -0.66 -6.25 2.62
CA ALA A 58 -0.19 -6.98 3.79
C ALA A 58 1.14 -6.43 4.31
N LEU A 59 1.56 -6.90 5.48
CA LEU A 59 2.86 -6.56 6.08
C LEU A 59 4.05 -7.14 5.29
N ASP A 60 3.83 -8.20 4.53
CA ASP A 60 4.82 -8.72 3.57
C ASP A 60 4.85 -7.92 2.25
N GLY A 61 4.05 -6.84 2.16
CA GLY A 61 3.75 -5.94 1.04
C GLY A 61 3.20 -6.59 -0.22
N CYS A 62 2.68 -7.81 -0.11
CA CYS A 62 1.78 -8.34 -1.11
C CYS A 62 0.43 -7.61 -1.04
N ILE A 63 -0.25 -7.54 -2.18
CA ILE A 63 -1.65 -7.17 -2.29
C ILE A 63 -2.48 -8.39 -1.84
N LEU A 64 -3.28 -8.21 -0.79
CA LEU A 64 -4.20 -9.20 -0.24
C LEU A 64 -5.52 -9.24 -1.02
N SER A 65 -6.06 -8.06 -1.31
CA SER A 65 -7.35 -7.89 -1.97
C SER A 65 -7.38 -6.55 -2.68
N ALA A 66 -8.15 -6.46 -3.76
CA ALA A 66 -8.40 -5.21 -4.44
C ALA A 66 -9.82 -5.16 -4.99
N ARG A 67 -10.44 -3.99 -4.91
CA ARG A 67 -11.64 -3.63 -5.67
C ARG A 67 -11.19 -2.71 -6.79
N ILE A 68 -11.38 -3.14 -8.04
CA ILE A 68 -10.83 -2.43 -9.20
C ILE A 68 -11.92 -1.99 -10.16
N ASN A 69 -11.58 -1.00 -11.00
CA ASN A 69 -12.42 -0.50 -12.08
C ASN A 69 -13.74 0.14 -11.61
N ALA A 70 -13.75 0.75 -10.41
CA ALA A 70 -14.90 1.52 -9.97
C ALA A 70 -14.99 2.85 -10.75
N PRO A 71 -16.19 3.34 -11.09
CA PRO A 71 -16.38 4.62 -11.76
C PRO A 71 -15.76 5.79 -10.99
N GLY A 72 -15.24 6.79 -11.70
CA GLY A 72 -14.55 7.95 -11.13
C GLY A 72 -15.37 8.81 -10.16
N SER A 73 -16.69 8.71 -10.23
CA SER A 73 -17.63 9.34 -9.28
C SER A 73 -17.54 8.77 -7.85
N TRP A 74 -16.88 7.62 -7.65
CA TRP A 74 -16.55 7.08 -6.33
C TRP A 74 -15.36 7.83 -5.71
N HIS A 75 -15.60 9.09 -5.34
CA HIS A 75 -14.61 9.97 -4.74
C HIS A 75 -14.12 9.51 -3.35
N ASN A 76 -14.90 8.65 -2.66
CA ASN A 76 -14.54 8.06 -1.36
C ASN A 76 -14.36 6.54 -1.49
N ALA A 77 -13.56 6.11 -2.47
CA ALA A 77 -13.47 4.69 -2.82
C ALA A 77 -13.23 3.71 -1.66
N PRO A 78 -12.46 4.00 -0.59
CA PRO A 78 -12.40 3.12 0.57
C PRO A 78 -13.79 2.86 1.20
N ASP A 79 -14.55 3.94 1.44
CA ASP A 79 -15.86 3.90 2.09
C ASP A 79 -16.97 3.36 1.16
N THR A 80 -16.76 3.44 -0.17
CA THR A 80 -17.70 2.90 -1.17
C THR A 80 -17.37 1.45 -1.57
N ALA A 81 -16.08 1.09 -1.67
CA ALA A 81 -15.63 -0.26 -1.99
C ALA A 81 -15.74 -1.23 -0.81
N PHE A 82 -15.72 -0.69 0.41
CA PHE A 82 -15.97 -1.38 1.67
C PHE A 82 -17.01 -0.57 2.46
N PRO A 83 -18.31 -0.76 2.18
CA PRO A 83 -19.36 0.03 2.83
C PRO A 83 -19.21 -0.06 4.36
N ARG A 84 -19.00 1.10 5.01
CA ARG A 84 -19.04 1.22 6.48
C ARG A 84 -20.41 0.81 7.07
N THR A 85 -21.41 0.66 6.21
CA THR A 85 -22.83 0.47 6.52
C THR A 85 -23.26 -0.97 6.73
N SER A 86 -22.46 -1.99 6.40
CA SER A 86 -22.79 -3.33 6.90
C SER A 86 -22.47 -3.37 8.40
N GLU A 87 -23.38 -3.91 9.22
CA GLU A 87 -23.14 -4.11 10.66
C GLU A 87 -21.81 -4.83 10.91
N GLU A 88 -21.39 -5.68 9.96
CA GLU A 88 -20.11 -6.38 9.98
C GLU A 88 -18.88 -5.50 9.75
N LEU A 89 -18.95 -4.35 9.04
CA LEU A 89 -17.80 -3.48 8.78
C LEU A 89 -17.81 -2.16 9.57
N ALA A 90 -18.91 -1.84 10.24
CA ALA A 90 -19.01 -0.65 11.07
C ALA A 90 -17.85 -0.59 12.10
N GLY A 91 -17.05 0.48 12.02
CA GLY A 91 -15.91 0.70 12.92
C GLY A 91 -14.64 -0.13 12.65
N LYS A 92 -14.63 -1.00 11.63
CA LYS A 92 -13.45 -1.83 11.28
C LYS A 92 -12.40 -1.09 10.44
N ILE A 93 -12.83 -0.16 9.59
CA ILE A 93 -11.92 0.72 8.86
C ILE A 93 -11.58 1.91 9.76
N LYS A 94 -10.31 1.99 10.17
CA LYS A 94 -9.81 3.11 10.98
C LYS A 94 -9.28 4.20 10.05
N THR A 95 -9.84 5.40 10.16
CA THR A 95 -9.38 6.59 9.44
C THR A 95 -8.97 7.66 10.43
N PRO A 96 -7.95 8.48 10.10
CA PRO A 96 -7.57 9.60 10.95
C PRO A 96 -8.72 10.62 11.00
N LEU A 97 -8.69 11.47 12.02
CA LEU A 97 -9.60 12.60 12.12
C LEU A 97 -9.47 13.49 10.89
N LYS A 98 -10.59 14.00 10.38
CA LYS A 98 -10.59 14.99 9.30
C LYS A 98 -10.12 16.34 9.82
N ASP A 99 -9.57 17.18 8.94
CA ASP A 99 -9.24 18.56 9.27
C ASP A 99 -10.47 19.26 9.86
N ARG A 100 -10.27 19.90 11.03
CA ARG A 100 -11.30 20.59 11.82
C ARG A 100 -12.38 19.68 12.43
N ALA A 101 -12.10 18.39 12.64
CA ALA A 101 -12.98 17.55 13.43
C ALA A 101 -13.21 18.16 14.83
N ALA A 102 -14.47 18.18 15.27
CA ALA A 102 -14.80 18.58 16.63
C ALA A 102 -14.17 17.55 17.59
N LEU A 103 -13.29 18.02 18.46
CA LEU A 103 -12.71 17.22 19.53
C LEU A 103 -13.66 17.21 20.73
N GLY A 104 -13.45 16.27 21.65
CA GLY A 104 -14.14 16.26 22.93
C GLY A 104 -14.01 17.60 23.66
N ASN A 105 -15.05 17.97 24.42
CA ASN A 105 -15.03 19.21 25.21
C ASN A 105 -14.01 19.16 26.37
N ASP A 106 -13.59 17.96 26.76
CA ASP A 106 -12.58 17.72 27.78
C ASP A 106 -11.16 17.72 27.16
N PRO A 107 -10.22 18.54 27.66
CA PRO A 107 -8.84 18.59 27.16
C PRO A 107 -8.14 17.22 27.14
N VAL A 108 -8.41 16.35 28.10
CA VAL A 108 -7.76 15.03 28.19
C VAL A 108 -8.26 14.12 27.07
N GLN A 109 -9.57 14.07 26.86
CA GLN A 109 -10.18 13.28 25.80
C GLN A 109 -9.78 13.80 24.41
N ALA A 110 -9.65 15.12 24.25
CA ALA A 110 -9.18 15.73 23.01
C ALA A 110 -7.74 15.31 22.68
N ASP A 111 -6.86 15.25 23.67
CA ASP A 111 -5.47 14.82 23.49
C ASP A 111 -5.38 13.32 23.14
N GLU A 112 -6.15 12.46 23.80
CA GLU A 112 -6.24 11.03 23.48
C GLU A 112 -6.74 10.79 22.04
N GLN A 113 -7.78 11.55 21.62
CA GLN A 113 -8.31 11.49 20.26
C GLN A 113 -7.27 11.91 19.21
N LEU A 114 -6.50 12.96 19.51
CA LEU A 114 -5.42 13.44 18.66
C LEU A 114 -4.29 12.40 18.57
N ALA A 115 -3.84 11.85 19.69
CA ALA A 115 -2.80 10.83 19.76
C ALA A 115 -3.20 9.56 18.98
N TYR A 116 -4.46 9.13 19.11
CA TYR A 116 -5.00 8.03 18.32
C TYR A 116 -4.99 8.35 16.82
N SER A 117 -5.47 9.54 16.44
CA SER A 117 -5.46 9.99 15.03
C SER A 117 -4.06 10.01 14.44
N ASN A 118 -3.07 10.52 15.17
CA ASN A 118 -1.67 10.53 14.76
C ASN A 118 -1.12 9.11 14.56
N THR A 119 -1.51 8.18 15.43
CA THR A 119 -1.15 6.75 15.30
C THR A 119 -1.72 6.16 14.02
N ILE A 120 -3.00 6.43 13.71
CA ILE A 120 -3.61 6.01 12.44
C ILE A 120 -2.87 6.61 11.25
N THR A 121 -2.53 7.90 11.27
CA THR A 121 -1.77 8.57 10.21
C THR A 121 -0.42 7.90 9.97
N SER A 122 0.34 7.60 11.03
CA SER A 122 1.60 6.87 10.94
C SER A 122 1.40 5.46 10.34
N ALA A 123 0.35 4.76 10.77
CA ALA A 123 -0.01 3.44 10.26
C ALA A 123 -0.50 3.43 8.81
N ARG A 124 -0.72 4.58 8.16
CA ARG A 124 -1.02 4.66 6.71
C ARG A 124 0.22 4.59 5.82
N GLN A 125 1.41 4.92 6.35
CA GLN A 125 2.67 4.92 5.59
C GLN A 125 2.94 3.63 4.80
N PRO A 126 2.66 2.42 5.32
CA PRO A 126 2.78 1.19 4.54
C PRO A 126 1.98 1.17 3.25
N ALA A 127 0.74 1.68 3.28
CA ALA A 127 -0.10 1.70 2.09
C ALA A 127 0.49 2.66 1.04
N GLU A 128 1.04 3.80 1.47
CA GLU A 128 1.74 4.74 0.60
C GLU A 128 2.99 4.10 -0.04
N TRP A 129 3.79 3.36 0.73
CA TRP A 129 4.95 2.64 0.20
C TRP A 129 4.55 1.55 -0.80
N GLY A 130 3.50 0.78 -0.49
CA GLY A 130 2.92 -0.21 -1.39
C GLY A 130 2.43 0.43 -2.70
N MET A 131 1.72 1.55 -2.60
CA MET A 131 1.23 2.31 -3.74
C MET A 131 2.36 2.84 -4.61
N ARG A 132 3.39 3.42 -3.98
CA ARG A 132 4.58 3.93 -4.67
C ARG A 132 5.34 2.83 -5.39
N ALA A 133 5.50 1.66 -4.77
CA ALA A 133 6.15 0.51 -5.40
C ALA A 133 5.36 0.02 -6.62
N LEU A 134 4.04 -0.09 -6.50
CA LEU A 134 3.15 -0.50 -7.58
C LEU A 134 3.19 0.49 -8.76
N GLN A 135 2.93 1.77 -8.51
CA GLN A 135 2.95 2.81 -9.55
C GLN A 135 4.36 3.10 -10.10
N GLY A 136 5.40 2.78 -9.34
CA GLY A 136 6.79 2.87 -9.76
C GLY A 136 7.18 1.77 -10.74
N ALA A 137 6.68 0.55 -10.53
CA ALA A 137 7.00 -0.60 -11.36
C ALA A 137 6.25 -0.63 -12.70
N TYR A 138 5.02 -0.08 -12.75
CA TYR A 138 4.14 -0.19 -13.92
C TYR A 138 3.81 1.18 -14.52
N GLY A 139 4.67 1.66 -15.42
CA GLY A 139 4.45 2.92 -16.15
C GLY A 139 3.12 2.97 -16.92
N ARG A 140 2.60 1.81 -17.36
CA ARG A 140 1.30 1.72 -18.04
C ARG A 140 0.14 2.26 -17.21
N LEU A 141 0.20 2.14 -15.88
CA LEU A 141 -0.83 2.66 -14.96
C LEU A 141 -0.87 4.20 -14.93
N ARG A 142 0.21 4.87 -15.35
CA ARG A 142 0.25 6.35 -15.43
C ARG A 142 -0.37 6.90 -16.71
N MET A 143 -0.55 6.04 -17.71
CA MET A 143 -1.12 6.40 -19.01
C MET A 143 -2.62 6.19 -19.00
N PRO A 144 -3.42 7.04 -19.69
CA PRO A 144 -4.85 6.84 -19.82
C PRO A 144 -5.20 5.41 -20.22
N LEU A 145 -6.10 4.78 -19.46
CA LEU A 145 -6.65 3.48 -19.80
C LEU A 145 -7.85 3.65 -20.73
N ASP A 146 -8.07 2.68 -21.62
CA ASP A 146 -9.21 2.71 -22.53
C ASP A 146 -10.53 2.60 -21.75
N ILE A 147 -11.35 3.64 -21.80
CA ILE A 147 -12.63 3.75 -21.09
C ILE A 147 -13.72 2.81 -21.66
N THR A 148 -13.62 2.45 -22.94
CA THR A 148 -14.62 1.63 -23.63
C THR A 148 -14.44 0.13 -23.39
N ASN A 149 -13.27 -0.28 -22.90
CA ASN A 149 -12.92 -1.68 -22.68
C ASN A 149 -12.76 -2.03 -21.19
N PRO A 150 -13.86 -2.21 -20.44
CA PRO A 150 -13.79 -2.53 -19.01
C PRO A 150 -13.10 -3.86 -18.72
N ILE A 151 -13.25 -4.86 -19.60
CA ILE A 151 -12.62 -6.18 -19.46
C ILE A 151 -11.10 -6.06 -19.63
N GLY A 152 -10.64 -5.38 -20.68
CA GLY A 152 -9.22 -5.15 -20.93
C GLY A 152 -8.55 -4.38 -19.80
N ARG A 153 -9.22 -3.36 -19.25
CA ARG A 153 -8.73 -2.65 -18.06
C ARG A 153 -8.61 -3.58 -16.85
N TRP A 154 -9.61 -4.43 -16.61
CA TRP A 154 -9.58 -5.38 -15.51
C TRP A 154 -8.39 -6.34 -15.62
N VAL A 155 -8.20 -6.94 -16.80
CA VAL A 155 -7.08 -7.88 -17.07
C VAL A 155 -5.73 -7.19 -16.87
N LEU A 156 -5.59 -5.97 -17.35
CA LEU A 156 -4.37 -5.17 -17.17
C LEU A 156 -4.06 -4.94 -15.68
N LEU A 157 -5.06 -4.50 -14.91
CA LEU A 157 -4.90 -4.20 -13.48
C LEU A 157 -4.59 -5.46 -12.67
N ASP A 158 -5.35 -6.53 -12.88
CA ASP A 158 -5.14 -7.83 -12.22
C ASP A 158 -3.73 -8.37 -12.54
N THR A 159 -3.28 -8.26 -13.80
CA THR A 159 -1.93 -8.65 -14.21
C THR A 159 -0.86 -7.82 -13.48
N CYS A 160 -0.99 -6.49 -13.46
CA CYS A 160 -0.06 -5.62 -12.72
C CYS A 160 0.01 -6.01 -11.24
N PHE A 161 -1.12 -6.31 -10.60
CA PHE A 161 -1.18 -6.61 -9.17
C PHE A 161 -0.59 -7.99 -8.86
N ARG A 162 -0.82 -8.99 -9.71
CA ARG A 162 -0.19 -10.31 -9.58
C ARG A 162 1.32 -10.25 -9.80
N LEU A 163 1.77 -9.49 -10.80
CA LEU A 163 3.19 -9.26 -11.03
C LEU A 163 3.83 -8.50 -9.87
N HIS A 164 3.11 -7.57 -9.24
CA HIS A 164 3.58 -6.90 -8.02
C HIS A 164 3.81 -7.91 -6.90
N ASN A 165 2.86 -8.82 -6.66
CA ASN A 165 3.01 -9.87 -5.67
C ASN A 165 4.20 -10.81 -5.99
N LEU A 166 4.37 -11.19 -7.26
CA LEU A 166 5.51 -11.97 -7.70
C LEU A 166 6.83 -11.24 -7.41
N ARG A 167 6.91 -9.96 -7.80
CA ARG A 167 8.07 -9.10 -7.55
C ARG A 167 8.38 -9.00 -6.07
N THR A 168 7.38 -8.74 -5.22
CA THR A 168 7.55 -8.62 -3.77
C THR A 168 8.07 -9.91 -3.14
N ARG A 169 7.56 -11.07 -3.59
CA ARG A 169 7.98 -12.38 -3.08
C ARG A 169 9.40 -12.78 -3.53
N LEU A 170 9.74 -12.49 -4.78
CA LEU A 170 11.03 -12.89 -5.37
C LEU A 170 12.18 -11.94 -5.03
N ILE A 171 11.95 -10.63 -5.12
CA ILE A 171 13.01 -9.63 -4.89
C ILE A 171 13.27 -9.46 -3.39
N GLY A 172 12.23 -9.57 -2.55
CA GLY A 172 12.36 -9.45 -1.10
C GLY A 172 12.72 -8.05 -0.59
N ILE A 173 12.96 -7.07 -1.46
CA ILE A 173 13.15 -5.66 -1.12
C ILE A 173 11.78 -5.01 -0.98
N ASN A 174 11.35 -4.86 0.26
CA ASN A 174 10.04 -4.32 0.59
C ASN A 174 10.11 -3.51 1.89
N GLN A 175 9.81 -2.22 1.78
CA GLN A 175 9.86 -1.28 2.90
C GLN A 175 8.85 -1.62 4.00
N ILE A 176 7.62 -2.02 3.64
CA ILE A 176 6.59 -2.43 4.61
C ILE A 176 7.13 -3.58 5.48
N ARG A 177 7.69 -4.60 4.82
CA ARG A 177 8.26 -5.77 5.49
C ARG A 177 9.44 -5.38 6.38
N SER A 178 10.27 -4.44 5.94
CA SER A 178 11.44 -3.99 6.71
C SER A 178 11.07 -3.27 8.02
N VAL A 179 9.90 -2.63 8.07
CA VAL A 179 9.42 -1.91 9.26
C VAL A 179 8.65 -2.84 10.19
N TYR A 180 7.70 -3.60 9.68
CA TYR A 180 6.77 -4.40 10.51
C TYR A 180 7.21 -5.84 10.75
N MET A 181 8.07 -6.39 9.89
CA MET A 181 8.52 -7.79 9.96
C MET A 181 10.05 -7.89 10.10
N ARG A 182 10.66 -6.86 10.70
CA ARG A 182 12.09 -6.86 11.01
C ARG A 182 12.41 -8.00 11.96
N LYS A 183 13.36 -8.85 11.58
CA LYS A 183 13.88 -9.90 12.45
C LYS A 183 14.94 -9.29 13.36
N TRP A 184 14.54 -8.91 14.57
CA TRP A 184 15.47 -8.48 15.62
C TRP A 184 16.51 -9.58 15.89
N GLY A 185 17.78 -9.19 15.99
CA GLY A 185 18.89 -10.14 16.20
C GLY A 185 19.33 -10.92 14.94
N SER A 186 18.74 -10.65 13.77
CA SER A 186 19.28 -11.18 12.50
C SER A 186 20.63 -10.57 12.16
N LYS A 187 21.39 -11.20 11.24
CA LYS A 187 22.66 -10.65 10.72
C LYS A 187 22.48 -9.22 10.19
N ASP A 188 21.34 -8.95 9.57
CA ASP A 188 21.00 -7.63 9.04
C ASP A 188 20.78 -6.58 10.13
N ASP A 189 20.23 -7.00 11.26
CA ASP A 189 19.99 -6.11 12.39
C ASP A 189 21.28 -5.80 13.15
N HIS A 190 22.14 -6.81 13.33
CA HIS A 190 23.52 -6.62 13.81
C HIS A 190 24.33 -5.70 12.90
N PHE A 191 24.16 -5.84 11.58
CA PHE A 191 24.81 -4.97 10.60
C PHE A 191 24.40 -3.51 10.78
N ILE A 192 23.09 -3.22 10.86
CA ILE A 192 22.61 -1.84 11.05
C ILE A 192 23.01 -1.29 12.42
N HIS A 193 22.90 -2.09 13.48
CA HIS A 193 23.23 -1.66 14.84
C HIS A 193 24.73 -1.31 14.99
N ASN A 194 25.60 -2.10 14.35
CA ASN A 194 27.04 -1.89 14.37
C ASN A 194 27.57 -1.07 13.19
N LEU A 195 26.69 -0.49 12.36
CA LEU A 195 27.10 0.26 11.16
C LEU A 195 28.04 1.42 11.52
N HIS A 196 27.79 2.06 12.66
CA HIS A 196 28.59 3.17 13.18
C HIS A 196 30.04 2.79 13.55
N SER A 197 30.30 1.50 13.79
CA SER A 197 31.61 0.96 14.17
C SER A 197 32.25 0.11 13.07
N MET A 198 31.59 -0.04 11.92
CA MET A 198 32.10 -0.78 10.77
C MET A 198 32.99 0.07 9.88
N MET A 199 34.05 -0.53 9.33
CA MET A 199 34.83 0.09 8.27
C MET A 199 34.08 0.03 6.95
N PHE A 200 34.39 0.94 6.03
CA PHE A 200 33.74 1.01 4.71
C PHE A 200 33.90 -0.28 3.89
N SER A 201 35.00 -1.02 4.10
CA SER A 201 35.23 -2.35 3.53
C SER A 201 34.22 -3.39 4.03
N ASP A 202 33.88 -3.34 5.32
CA ASP A 202 32.95 -4.28 5.96
C ASP A 202 31.51 -3.99 5.55
N ILE A 203 31.18 -2.70 5.39
CA ILE A 203 29.92 -2.23 4.82
C ILE A 203 29.75 -2.77 3.40
N ARG A 204 30.78 -2.65 2.55
CA ARG A 204 30.74 -3.10 1.16
C ARG A 204 30.71 -4.63 1.03
N ASN A 205 31.28 -5.36 1.99
CA ASN A 205 31.25 -6.81 2.01
C ASN A 205 29.90 -7.37 2.48
N ASN A 206 29.17 -6.63 3.31
CA ASN A 206 27.81 -6.98 3.74
C ASN A 206 26.70 -6.37 2.87
N ASP A 207 27.06 -5.68 1.79
CA ASP A 207 26.11 -5.12 0.83
C ASP A 207 25.35 -6.25 0.10
N ARG A 208 24.04 -6.29 0.30
CA ARG A 208 23.14 -7.27 -0.32
C ARG A 208 23.12 -7.19 -1.84
N VAL A 209 23.42 -6.02 -2.42
CA VAL A 209 23.47 -5.85 -3.88
C VAL A 209 24.64 -6.63 -4.46
N LYS A 210 25.80 -6.63 -3.78
CA LYS A 210 27.00 -7.38 -4.20
C LYS A 210 26.77 -8.89 -4.17
N CYS A 211 26.09 -9.42 -3.15
CA CYS A 211 25.77 -10.85 -3.04
C CYS A 211 24.94 -11.36 -4.23
N PHE A 212 24.00 -10.55 -4.73
CA PHE A 212 23.15 -10.92 -5.86
C PHE A 212 23.97 -11.12 -7.16
N TYR A 213 24.97 -10.26 -7.41
CA TYR A 213 25.86 -10.40 -8.56
C TYR A 213 26.83 -11.58 -8.42
N LEU A 214 27.26 -11.90 -7.20
CA LEU A 214 28.14 -13.05 -6.94
C LEU A 214 27.41 -14.39 -7.12
N GLU A 215 26.14 -14.49 -6.71
CA GLU A 215 25.32 -15.69 -6.95
C GLU A 215 25.01 -15.91 -8.44
N LEU A 216 24.78 -14.84 -9.22
CA LEU A 216 24.62 -14.92 -10.67
C LEU A 216 25.91 -15.39 -11.38
N ALA A 217 27.08 -15.01 -10.87
CA ALA A 217 28.37 -15.40 -11.44
C ALA A 217 28.76 -16.86 -11.11
N LEU A 218 28.19 -17.44 -10.05
CA LEU A 218 28.43 -18.83 -9.62
C LEU A 218 27.39 -19.82 -10.16
N ALA A 219 26.38 -19.36 -10.89
CA ALA A 219 25.42 -20.25 -11.53
C ALA A 219 26.13 -21.10 -12.61
N PRO A 220 26.14 -22.44 -12.50
CA PRO A 220 26.79 -23.28 -13.49
C PRO A 220 26.14 -23.08 -14.86
N SER A 221 26.98 -22.93 -15.89
CA SER A 221 26.53 -22.94 -17.28
C SER A 221 25.67 -24.18 -17.50
N ARG A 222 24.38 -23.96 -17.79
CA ARG A 222 23.47 -25.04 -18.17
C ARG A 222 24.00 -25.59 -19.51
N THR A 223 24.61 -26.76 -19.43
CA THR A 223 24.95 -27.62 -20.57
C THR A 223 23.72 -28.41 -20.98
#